data_AF-A0A956LPB3-F1
#
_entry.id   AF-A0A956LPB3-F1
#
_cell.length_a   1.000
_cell.length_b   1.000
_cell.length_c   1.000
_cell.angle_alpha   90.00
_cell.angle_beta   90.00
_cell.angle_gamma   90.00
#
_symmetry.space_group_name_H-M   'P 1'
#
loop_
_entity.id
_entity.type
_entity.pdbx_description
1 polymer ?
#
loop_
_entity_poly.entity_id
_entity_poly.type
_entity_poly.pdbx_seq_one_letter_code
_entity_poly.pdbx_strand_id
1 'polypeptide(L)'
;WLDDAIPRLGGKTPRQAARTRKLRPELVEMLKELERMYERSLENDEPAFDPTWMWRELALSRDDDESERRHPPRLGHESMTALIDGLEEQARQTVERIRRDEGYALDRTIRRDELLRDLGFQRFVRAHAREAVARYADPESAVTEAELLATHLAILCNFELHLRKIFWVDDALSWMLGATRLDVTGEALRLPFGCFAIAFSDRYALGLAERMLARDPTCRVRGRILKVVTAYVMRLDDVPGEGTGLRIALMCDLLDDDWPFLLVRDLWVKPDMRLDEMLDSHFPGVDADELDPIYSCRPLRHLLRLIINSILYATSQDADRETRDPPLRERRREGPETTPLCSESVYFLPGTIDISSVRELQRARRGVSDREQVHRCMVRGHWRRPNKDWKDQRTRWIKPYWRGPSAATIVERQYRLQP
;
A
#
# COMPACT_ATOMS: atom_id res chain seq x y z
N TRP A 1 -25.68 12.40 2.84
CA TRP A 1 -26.21 11.04 3.05
C TRP A 1 -26.28 10.67 4.54
N LEU A 2 -25.16 10.65 5.29
CA LEU A 2 -25.18 10.22 6.72
C LEU A 2 -26.09 11.04 7.63
N ASP A 3 -26.31 12.31 7.28
CA ASP A 3 -27.10 13.27 8.05
C ASP A 3 -28.46 13.57 7.41
N ASP A 4 -28.77 12.92 6.27
CA ASP A 4 -30.03 13.12 5.55
C ASP A 4 -31.06 12.07 5.99
N ALA A 5 -32.32 12.47 6.08
CA ALA A 5 -33.43 11.55 6.38
C ALA A 5 -33.65 10.59 5.20
N ILE A 6 -33.70 9.28 5.49
CA ILE A 6 -33.87 8.25 4.46
C ILE A 6 -35.24 7.56 4.62
N PRO A 7 -36.10 7.54 3.59
CA PRO A 7 -37.42 6.89 3.66
C PRO A 7 -37.35 5.41 4.07
N ARG A 8 -36.39 4.66 3.53
CA ARG A 8 -36.12 3.24 3.85
C ARG A 8 -35.80 3.00 5.34
N LEU A 9 -35.32 4.02 6.04
CA LEU A 9 -35.05 4.00 7.48
C LEU A 9 -36.19 4.65 8.30
N GLY A 10 -37.38 4.77 7.72
CA GLY A 10 -38.54 5.40 8.35
C GLY A 10 -38.37 6.90 8.56
N GLY A 11 -37.67 7.58 7.65
CA GLY A 11 -37.38 9.02 7.74
C GLY A 11 -36.28 9.39 8.73
N LYS A 12 -35.57 8.40 9.30
CA LYS A 12 -34.39 8.64 10.14
C LYS A 12 -33.12 8.78 9.32
N THR A 13 -32.11 9.42 9.89
CA THR A 13 -30.77 9.48 9.29
C THR A 13 -29.99 8.19 9.55
N PRO A 14 -28.99 7.83 8.70
CA PRO A 14 -28.07 6.72 8.97
C PRO A 14 -27.45 6.73 10.36
N ARG A 15 -27.05 7.90 10.89
CA ARG A 15 -26.50 8.00 12.26
C ARG A 15 -27.52 7.64 13.35
N GLN A 16 -28.79 8.03 13.15
CA GLN A 16 -29.86 7.67 14.06
C GLN A 16 -30.23 6.18 13.96
N ALA A 17 -30.24 5.64 12.75
CA ALA A 17 -30.51 4.23 12.49
C ALA A 17 -29.41 3.31 13.07
N ALA A 18 -28.13 3.70 12.99
CA ALA A 18 -27.02 2.94 13.58
C ALA A 18 -27.18 2.74 15.09
N ARG A 19 -27.75 3.71 15.80
CA ARG A 19 -28.04 3.65 17.24
C ARG A 19 -29.30 2.86 17.59
N THR A 20 -30.09 2.45 16.59
CA THR A 20 -31.38 1.79 16.77
C THR A 20 -31.28 0.32 16.40
N ARG A 21 -31.41 -0.60 17.38
CA ARG A 21 -31.32 -2.06 17.14
C ARG A 21 -32.26 -2.57 16.04
N LYS A 22 -33.46 -1.99 15.93
CA LYS A 22 -34.45 -2.35 14.91
C LYS A 22 -34.05 -1.92 13.48
N LEU A 23 -33.34 -0.80 13.33
CA LEU A 23 -32.99 -0.24 12.02
C LEU A 23 -31.56 -0.58 11.58
N ARG A 24 -30.73 -1.07 12.51
CA ARG A 24 -29.34 -1.47 12.24
C ARG A 24 -29.24 -2.52 11.12
N PRO A 25 -30.06 -3.60 11.06
CA PRO A 25 -29.98 -4.56 9.96
C PRO A 25 -30.25 -3.93 8.59
N GLU A 26 -31.27 -3.07 8.51
CA GLU A 26 -31.62 -2.36 7.26
C GLU A 26 -30.49 -1.44 6.80
N LEU A 27 -29.89 -0.68 7.73
CA LEU A 27 -28.75 0.18 7.44
C LEU A 27 -27.52 -0.62 6.99
N VAL A 28 -27.27 -1.79 7.58
CA VAL A 28 -26.19 -2.70 7.18
C VAL A 28 -26.38 -3.18 5.73
N GLU A 29 -27.59 -3.58 5.35
CA GLU A 29 -27.88 -3.97 3.96
C GLU A 29 -27.71 -2.80 2.99
N MET A 30 -28.14 -1.59 3.36
CA MET A 30 -27.90 -0.39 2.55
C MET A 30 -26.40 -0.09 2.35
N LEU A 31 -25.56 -0.28 3.38
CA LEU A 31 -24.12 -0.09 3.24
C LEU A 31 -23.51 -1.15 2.31
N LYS A 32 -23.93 -2.41 2.40
CA LYS A 32 -23.51 -3.46 1.47
C LYS A 32 -23.95 -3.17 0.03
N GLU A 33 -25.13 -2.59 -0.17
CA GLU A 33 -25.58 -2.16 -1.50
C GLU A 33 -24.68 -1.05 -2.08
N LEU A 34 -24.25 -0.09 -1.25
CA LEU A 34 -23.28 0.93 -1.67
C LEU A 34 -21.92 0.31 -2.01
N GLU A 35 -21.47 -0.70 -1.25
CA GLU A 35 -20.23 -1.43 -1.57
C GLU A 35 -20.34 -2.15 -2.91
N ARG A 36 -21.44 -2.86 -3.18
CA ARG A 36 -21.68 -3.48 -4.49
C ARG A 36 -21.77 -2.46 -5.64
N MET A 37 -22.22 -1.24 -5.36
CA MET A 37 -22.19 -0.16 -6.36
C MET A 37 -20.75 0.30 -6.61
N TYR A 38 -19.95 0.45 -5.56
CA TYR A 38 -18.53 0.79 -5.66
C TYR A 38 -17.76 -0.27 -6.47
N GLU A 39 -17.96 -1.55 -6.14
CA GLU A 39 -17.31 -2.67 -6.82
C GLU A 39 -17.65 -2.72 -8.32
N ARG A 40 -18.93 -2.56 -8.67
CA ARG A 40 -19.35 -2.49 -10.09
C ARG A 40 -18.78 -1.29 -10.82
N SER A 41 -18.73 -0.11 -10.19
CA SER A 41 -18.10 1.06 -10.83
C SER A 41 -16.61 0.83 -11.06
N LEU A 42 -15.90 0.19 -10.12
CA LEU A 42 -14.51 -0.19 -10.32
C LEU A 42 -14.35 -1.22 -11.46
N GLU A 43 -15.21 -2.25 -11.49
CA GLU A 43 -15.21 -3.27 -12.54
C GLU A 43 -15.39 -2.65 -13.93
N ASN A 44 -16.21 -1.60 -14.04
CA ASN A 44 -16.46 -0.87 -15.28
C ASN A 44 -15.47 0.28 -15.56
N ASP A 45 -14.45 0.46 -14.71
CA ASP A 45 -13.51 1.60 -14.76
C ASP A 45 -14.17 2.99 -14.72
N GLU A 46 -15.28 3.09 -13.99
CA GLU A 46 -16.06 4.31 -13.79
C GLU A 46 -15.64 5.08 -12.51
N PRO A 47 -15.97 6.38 -12.41
CA PRO A 47 -15.81 7.13 -11.17
C PRO A 47 -16.56 6.48 -10.00
N ALA A 48 -15.81 5.89 -9.07
CA ALA A 48 -16.36 5.11 -7.96
C ALA A 48 -16.23 5.85 -6.62
N PHE A 49 -17.33 5.94 -5.87
CA PHE A 49 -17.35 6.46 -4.50
C PHE A 49 -17.15 5.32 -3.51
N ASP A 50 -16.07 5.36 -2.73
CA ASP A 50 -15.79 4.38 -1.68
C ASP A 50 -16.68 4.63 -0.44
N PRO A 51 -17.62 3.72 -0.09
CA PRO A 51 -18.50 3.86 1.06
C PRO A 51 -17.93 3.24 2.34
N THR A 52 -16.79 2.53 2.29
CA THR A 52 -16.28 1.70 3.39
C THR A 52 -16.00 2.50 4.67
N TRP A 53 -15.59 3.77 4.54
CA TRP A 53 -15.39 4.67 5.68
C TRP A 53 -16.67 4.91 6.50
N MET A 54 -17.86 4.73 5.90
CA MET A 54 -19.14 4.94 6.58
C MET A 54 -19.37 3.92 7.69
N TRP A 55 -18.87 2.68 7.55
CA TRP A 55 -18.99 1.67 8.61
C TRP A 55 -18.31 2.13 9.90
N ARG A 56 -17.09 2.66 9.77
CA ARG A 56 -16.32 3.20 10.90
C ARG A 56 -17.00 4.42 11.50
N GLU A 57 -17.46 5.35 10.66
CA GLU A 57 -18.14 6.57 11.11
C GLU A 57 -19.46 6.27 11.84
N LEU A 58 -20.15 5.20 11.46
CA LEU A 58 -21.40 4.76 12.07
C LEU A 58 -21.20 3.82 13.26
N ALA A 59 -19.94 3.47 13.60
CA ALA A 59 -19.60 2.43 14.58
C ALA A 59 -20.32 1.10 14.29
N LEU A 60 -20.41 0.77 13.00
CA LEU A 60 -20.99 -0.46 12.46
C LEU A 60 -19.93 -1.42 11.93
N SER A 61 -18.65 -1.01 11.96
CA SER A 61 -17.53 -1.93 11.76
C SER A 61 -17.78 -3.22 12.53
N ARG A 62 -17.52 -4.38 11.91
CA ARG A 62 -17.67 -5.68 12.59
C ARG A 62 -16.91 -5.62 13.93
N ASP A 63 -17.53 -6.18 14.97
CA ASP A 63 -17.02 -6.20 16.34
C ASP A 63 -15.74 -7.07 16.45
N ASP A 64 -14.61 -6.60 15.89
CA ASP A 64 -13.22 -7.09 16.06
C ASP A 64 -12.17 -5.94 15.90
N ASP A 65 -12.67 -4.70 15.87
CA ASP A 65 -11.98 -3.47 15.46
C ASP A 65 -10.79 -3.10 16.39
N GLU A 66 -10.71 -3.58 17.63
CA GLU A 66 -9.53 -3.30 18.47
C GLU A 66 -8.27 -4.04 18.01
N SER A 67 -8.41 -5.29 17.56
CA SER A 67 -7.26 -6.12 17.18
C SER A 67 -6.69 -5.70 15.84
N GLU A 68 -7.57 -5.42 14.86
CA GLU A 68 -7.21 -4.87 13.54
C GLU A 68 -6.63 -3.45 13.62
N ARG A 69 -6.94 -2.68 14.68
CA ARG A 69 -6.28 -1.39 14.96
C ARG A 69 -4.91 -1.53 15.60
N ARG A 70 -4.64 -2.66 16.27
CA ARG A 70 -3.38 -2.90 16.98
C ARG A 70 -2.35 -3.63 16.14
N HIS A 71 -2.78 -4.39 15.14
CA HIS A 71 -1.91 -5.19 14.29
C HIS A 71 -2.47 -5.33 12.86
N PRO A 72 -1.63 -5.39 11.81
CA PRO A 72 -2.15 -5.49 10.45
C PRO A 72 -2.82 -6.86 10.20
N PRO A 73 -3.68 -6.93 9.18
CA PRO A 73 -4.13 -8.21 8.63
C PRO A 73 -2.95 -9.09 8.17
N ARG A 74 -3.23 -10.37 7.96
CA ARG A 74 -2.31 -11.33 7.33
C ARG A 74 -1.72 -10.72 6.06
N LEU A 75 -0.40 -10.76 5.92
CA LEU A 75 0.30 -10.14 4.79
C LEU A 75 0.45 -11.11 3.61
N GLY A 76 0.83 -10.59 2.44
CA GLY A 76 0.83 -11.37 1.21
C GLY A 76 1.71 -12.64 1.25
N HIS A 77 2.83 -12.63 1.98
CA HIS A 77 3.69 -13.82 2.11
C HIS A 77 3.04 -14.87 3.02
N GLU A 78 2.35 -14.44 4.07
CA GLU A 78 1.62 -15.35 4.96
C GLU A 78 0.41 -15.95 4.26
N SER A 79 -0.30 -15.18 3.42
CA SER A 79 -1.36 -15.71 2.57
C SER A 79 -0.82 -16.77 1.60
N MET A 80 0.32 -16.52 0.95
CA MET A 80 0.96 -17.53 0.10
C MET A 80 1.40 -18.77 0.88
N THR A 81 2.02 -18.61 2.05
CA THR A 81 2.45 -19.74 2.91
C THR A 81 1.27 -20.54 3.44
N ALA A 82 0.12 -19.90 3.67
CA ALA A 82 -1.10 -20.60 4.08
C ALA A 82 -1.71 -21.44 2.95
N LEU A 83 -1.44 -21.09 1.69
CA LEU A 83 -1.99 -21.77 0.51
C LEU A 83 -1.06 -22.80 -0.11
N ILE A 84 0.26 -22.65 0.08
CA ILE A 84 1.29 -23.48 -0.55
C ILE A 84 2.13 -24.17 0.51
N ASP A 85 1.86 -25.47 0.70
CA ASP A 85 2.58 -26.31 1.65
C ASP A 85 4.09 -26.30 1.39
N GLY A 86 4.86 -26.08 2.46
CA GLY A 86 6.32 -26.09 2.40
C GLY A 86 6.98 -24.86 1.76
N LEU A 87 6.21 -23.85 1.31
CA LEU A 87 6.76 -22.64 0.71
C LEU A 87 7.76 -21.93 1.62
N GLU A 88 7.40 -21.75 2.89
CA GLU A 88 8.24 -21.07 3.88
C GLU A 88 9.51 -21.88 4.21
N GLU A 89 9.35 -23.18 4.44
CA GLU A 89 10.46 -24.11 4.67
C GLU A 89 11.45 -24.04 3.51
N GLN A 90 10.94 -24.04 2.29
CA GLN A 90 11.75 -24.00 1.11
C GLN A 90 12.52 -22.68 0.96
N ALA A 91 11.88 -21.54 1.25
CA ALA A 91 12.55 -20.26 1.26
C ALA A 91 13.69 -20.25 2.29
N ARG A 92 13.44 -20.74 3.51
CA ARG A 92 14.43 -20.81 4.59
C ARG A 92 15.63 -21.68 4.21
N GLN A 93 15.38 -22.88 3.68
CA GLN A 93 16.45 -23.77 3.22
C GLN A 93 17.29 -23.16 2.11
N THR A 94 16.66 -22.44 1.18
CA THR A 94 17.36 -21.73 0.08
C THR A 94 18.26 -20.62 0.64
N VAL A 95 17.73 -19.80 1.55
CA VAL A 95 18.48 -18.74 2.23
C VAL A 95 19.63 -19.29 3.06
N GLU A 96 19.44 -20.38 3.80
CA GLU A 96 20.50 -21.01 4.57
C GLU A 96 21.66 -21.50 3.72
N ARG A 97 21.39 -22.03 2.51
CA ARG A 97 22.45 -22.41 1.58
C ARG A 97 23.25 -21.18 1.15
N ILE A 98 22.57 -20.12 0.72
CA ILE A 98 23.20 -18.89 0.24
C ILE A 98 24.02 -18.20 1.33
N ARG A 99 23.54 -18.21 2.60
CA ARG A 99 24.30 -17.66 3.74
C ARG A 99 25.60 -18.41 4.02
N ARG A 100 25.74 -19.66 3.56
CA ARG A 100 26.96 -20.46 3.71
C ARG A 100 27.95 -20.24 2.56
N ASP A 101 27.57 -19.53 1.50
CA ASP A 101 28.47 -19.24 0.39
C ASP A 101 29.61 -18.31 0.83
N GLU A 102 30.83 -18.62 0.40
CA GLU A 102 31.99 -17.75 0.63
C GLU A 102 31.77 -16.39 -0.03
N GLY A 103 31.91 -15.31 0.75
CA GLY A 103 31.72 -13.94 0.25
C GLY A 103 30.29 -13.41 0.34
N TYR A 104 29.36 -14.09 1.04
CA TYR A 104 28.05 -13.51 1.36
C TYR A 104 28.19 -12.19 2.15
N ALA A 105 27.55 -11.14 1.65
CA ALA A 105 27.44 -9.84 2.30
C ALA A 105 26.03 -9.63 2.85
N LEU A 106 25.91 -9.06 4.06
CA LEU A 106 24.63 -8.90 4.76
C LEU A 106 23.61 -8.03 4.04
N ASP A 107 24.06 -7.13 3.17
CA ASP A 107 23.20 -6.21 2.43
C ASP A 107 22.86 -6.71 1.01
N ARG A 108 23.47 -7.82 0.56
CA ARG A 108 23.24 -8.39 -0.77
C ARG A 108 21.84 -9.00 -0.89
N THR A 109 21.26 -8.83 -2.07
CA THR A 109 20.04 -9.52 -2.50
C THR A 109 20.34 -10.71 -3.41
N ILE A 110 19.44 -11.69 -3.44
CA ILE A 110 19.55 -12.88 -4.28
C ILE A 110 18.90 -12.58 -5.63
N ARG A 111 19.66 -12.77 -6.70
CA ARG A 111 19.16 -12.55 -8.06
C ARG A 111 18.27 -13.68 -8.52
N ARG A 112 17.36 -13.38 -9.47
CA ARG A 112 16.45 -14.40 -10.01
C ARG A 112 17.21 -15.52 -10.73
N ASP A 113 18.26 -15.21 -11.49
CA ASP A 113 19.06 -16.21 -12.19
C ASP A 113 19.81 -17.13 -11.22
N GLU A 114 20.28 -16.60 -10.08
CA GLU A 114 20.88 -17.39 -9.01
C GLU A 114 19.87 -18.35 -8.37
N LEU A 115 18.67 -17.87 -8.04
CA LEU A 115 17.59 -18.73 -7.54
C LEU A 115 17.19 -19.80 -8.55
N LEU A 116 17.14 -19.45 -9.84
CA LEU A 116 16.87 -20.40 -10.91
C LEU A 116 17.98 -21.45 -11.08
N ARG A 117 19.18 -21.25 -10.53
CA ARG A 117 20.26 -22.27 -10.50
C ARG A 117 20.21 -23.13 -9.24
N ASP A 118 19.52 -22.72 -8.18
CA ASP A 118 19.38 -23.52 -6.96
C ASP A 118 18.49 -24.76 -7.21
N LEU A 119 19.05 -25.94 -6.97
CA LEU A 119 18.37 -27.21 -7.23
C LEU A 119 17.15 -27.42 -6.33
N GLY A 120 17.18 -26.90 -5.10
CA GLY A 120 16.02 -26.91 -4.21
C GLY A 120 14.89 -26.14 -4.87
N PHE A 121 15.14 -24.86 -5.16
CA PHE A 121 14.20 -23.93 -5.77
C PHE A 121 13.57 -24.51 -7.04
N GLN A 122 14.40 -25.01 -7.97
CA GLN A 122 13.92 -25.66 -9.19
C GLN A 122 12.99 -26.85 -8.91
N ARG A 123 13.38 -27.73 -7.98
CA ARG A 123 12.57 -28.92 -7.64
C ARG A 123 11.22 -28.54 -7.07
N PHE A 124 11.18 -27.55 -6.19
CA PHE A 124 9.94 -27.07 -5.58
C PHE A 124 8.98 -26.50 -6.62
N VAL A 125 9.46 -25.57 -7.47
CA VAL A 125 8.64 -24.96 -8.53
C VAL A 125 8.15 -26.02 -9.52
N ARG A 126 9.02 -26.96 -9.93
CA ARG A 126 8.64 -28.05 -10.86
C ARG A 126 7.65 -29.04 -10.26
N ALA A 127 7.73 -29.33 -8.95
CA ALA A 127 6.77 -30.19 -8.28
C ALA A 127 5.37 -29.55 -8.33
N HIS A 128 5.28 -28.27 -7.97
CA HIS A 128 4.03 -27.51 -8.05
C HIS A 128 3.49 -27.41 -9.49
N ALA A 129 4.36 -27.17 -10.47
CA ALA A 129 3.98 -27.14 -11.88
C ALA A 129 3.31 -28.46 -12.34
N ARG A 130 3.80 -29.62 -11.87
CA ARG A 130 3.21 -30.93 -12.20
C ARG A 130 1.82 -31.09 -11.59
N GLU A 131 1.61 -30.60 -10.38
CA GLU A 131 0.30 -30.59 -9.72
C GLU A 131 -0.67 -29.64 -10.44
N ALA A 132 -0.19 -28.48 -10.89
CA ALA A 132 -0.97 -27.54 -11.70
C ALA A 132 -1.39 -28.16 -13.03
N VAL A 133 -0.51 -28.86 -13.75
CA VAL A 133 -0.86 -29.59 -14.99
C VAL A 133 -2.01 -30.59 -14.74
N ALA A 134 -1.97 -31.30 -13.61
CA ALA A 134 -3.04 -32.22 -13.23
C ALA A 134 -4.37 -31.52 -12.91
N ARG A 135 -4.34 -30.27 -12.43
CA ARG A 135 -5.54 -29.46 -12.13
C ARG A 135 -6.16 -28.80 -13.36
N TYR A 136 -5.37 -28.14 -14.21
CA TYR A 136 -5.90 -27.28 -15.28
C TYR A 136 -6.21 -28.02 -16.58
N ALA A 137 -5.60 -29.19 -16.81
CA ALA A 137 -5.60 -29.88 -18.11
C ALA A 137 -5.07 -29.00 -19.29
N ASP A 138 -4.44 -27.87 -18.98
CA ASP A 138 -3.83 -26.92 -19.91
C ASP A 138 -2.37 -26.65 -19.49
N PRO A 139 -1.38 -26.93 -20.36
CA PRO A 139 0.03 -26.67 -20.07
C PRO A 139 0.37 -25.19 -19.89
N GLU A 140 -0.30 -24.27 -20.59
CA GLU A 140 0.05 -22.85 -20.57
C GLU A 140 -0.30 -22.20 -19.21
N SER A 141 -1.49 -22.52 -18.69
CA SER A 141 -1.92 -22.12 -17.35
C SER A 141 -0.99 -22.66 -16.25
N ALA A 142 -0.55 -23.92 -16.39
CA ALA A 142 0.36 -24.53 -15.42
C ALA A 142 1.77 -23.89 -15.43
N VAL A 143 2.28 -23.50 -16.61
CA VAL A 143 3.54 -22.75 -16.73
C VAL A 143 3.39 -21.37 -16.09
N THR A 144 2.30 -20.66 -16.38
CA THR A 144 2.00 -19.33 -15.81
C THR A 144 1.95 -19.38 -14.29
N GLU A 145 1.24 -20.36 -13.71
CA GLU A 145 1.18 -20.52 -12.25
C GLU A 145 2.55 -20.86 -11.65
N ALA A 146 3.34 -21.70 -12.32
CA ALA A 146 4.68 -22.04 -11.85
C ALA A 146 5.63 -20.82 -11.88
N GLU A 147 5.52 -19.96 -12.90
CA GLU A 147 6.27 -18.71 -12.99
C GLU A 147 5.85 -17.69 -11.93
N LEU A 148 4.55 -17.59 -11.64
CA LEU A 148 4.02 -16.80 -10.53
C LEU A 148 4.57 -17.33 -9.19
N LEU A 149 4.49 -18.64 -8.94
CA LEU A 149 5.04 -19.26 -7.75
C LEU A 149 6.54 -18.99 -7.59
N ALA A 150 7.32 -19.15 -8.67
CA ALA A 150 8.75 -18.85 -8.66
C ALA A 150 9.02 -17.39 -8.27
N THR A 151 8.16 -16.47 -8.70
CA THR A 151 8.26 -15.06 -8.35
C THR A 151 7.92 -14.81 -6.88
N HIS A 152 6.84 -15.42 -6.36
CA HIS A 152 6.51 -15.37 -4.93
C HIS A 152 7.63 -15.95 -4.06
N LEU A 153 8.17 -17.12 -4.42
CA LEU A 153 9.26 -17.75 -3.69
C LEU A 153 10.53 -16.88 -3.74
N ALA A 154 10.85 -16.25 -4.87
CA ALA A 154 12.00 -15.35 -4.97
C ALA A 154 11.88 -14.11 -4.07
N ILE A 155 10.68 -13.55 -3.95
CA ILE A 155 10.38 -12.47 -3.01
C ILE A 155 10.57 -12.97 -1.58
N LEU A 156 10.00 -14.13 -1.24
CA LEU A 156 10.09 -14.70 0.11
C LEU A 156 11.52 -15.05 0.50
N CYS A 157 12.33 -15.61 -0.40
CA CYS A 157 13.75 -15.87 -0.15
C CYS A 157 14.50 -14.58 0.21
N ASN A 158 14.31 -13.50 -0.55
CA ASN A 158 14.97 -12.22 -0.25
C ASN A 158 14.46 -11.59 1.04
N PHE A 159 13.16 -11.72 1.32
CA PHE A 159 12.55 -11.22 2.54
C PHE A 159 13.05 -11.97 3.78
N GLU A 160 13.16 -13.30 3.70
CA GLU A 160 13.76 -14.18 4.71
C GLU A 160 15.25 -13.87 4.91
N LEU A 161 16.00 -13.67 3.82
CA LEU A 161 17.42 -13.31 3.85
C LEU A 161 17.65 -12.05 4.69
N HIS A 162 16.74 -11.08 4.58
CA HIS A 162 16.77 -9.80 5.28
C HIS A 162 15.95 -9.76 6.57
N LEU A 163 15.65 -10.93 7.16
CA LEU A 163 15.04 -11.05 8.49
C LEU A 163 13.65 -10.41 8.60
N ARG A 164 12.87 -10.53 7.53
CA ARG A 164 11.42 -10.24 7.46
C ARG A 164 11.01 -8.90 8.08
N LYS A 165 11.65 -7.82 7.64
CA LYS A 165 11.37 -6.47 8.17
C LYS A 165 10.08 -5.92 7.60
N ILE A 166 9.08 -5.68 8.45
CA ILE A 166 7.77 -5.16 8.05
C ILE A 166 7.57 -3.75 8.62
N PHE A 167 7.23 -2.80 7.76
CA PHE A 167 6.77 -1.47 8.15
C PHE A 167 5.27 -1.37 7.92
N TRP A 168 4.49 -1.19 8.98
CA TRP A 168 3.04 -1.01 8.87
C TRP A 168 2.67 0.47 9.01
N VAL A 169 2.06 1.04 7.98
CA VAL A 169 1.77 2.47 7.90
C VAL A 169 0.36 2.74 8.43
N ASP A 170 0.25 3.63 9.41
CA ASP A 170 -1.02 4.11 9.94
C ASP A 170 -1.89 4.82 8.88
N ASP A 171 -3.23 4.72 9.00
CA ASP A 171 -4.21 5.37 8.10
C ASP A 171 -3.93 6.87 7.90
N ALA A 172 -3.66 7.60 8.99
CA ALA A 172 -3.42 9.05 8.93
C ALA A 172 -2.06 9.35 8.29
N LEU A 173 -1.04 8.56 8.60
CA LEU A 173 0.29 8.72 8.00
C LEU A 173 0.25 8.44 6.50
N SER A 174 -0.38 7.34 6.10
CA SER A 174 -0.57 6.94 4.70
C SER A 174 -1.16 8.07 3.87
N TRP A 175 -2.24 8.70 4.38
CA TRP A 175 -2.84 9.86 3.73
C TRP A 175 -1.88 11.06 3.65
N MET A 176 -1.19 11.40 4.74
CA MET A 176 -0.27 12.55 4.79
C MET A 176 0.92 12.37 3.84
N LEU A 177 1.46 11.16 3.75
CA LEU A 177 2.51 10.78 2.81
C LEU A 177 1.99 10.78 1.36
N GLY A 178 0.77 10.34 1.13
CA GLY A 178 0.10 10.49 -0.16
C GLY A 178 -0.09 11.95 -0.60
N ALA A 179 -0.26 12.86 0.36
CA ALA A 179 -0.33 14.30 0.15
C ALA A 179 1.06 15.00 0.16
N THR A 180 2.15 14.25 0.23
CA THR A 180 3.53 14.77 0.25
C THR A 180 4.17 14.70 -1.15
N ARG A 181 4.88 15.77 -1.54
CA ARG A 181 5.61 15.82 -2.82
C ARG A 181 6.93 15.05 -2.74
N LEU A 182 7.36 14.47 -3.86
CA LEU A 182 8.68 13.86 -4.05
C LEU A 182 9.66 14.86 -4.68
N ASP A 183 9.92 15.97 -3.99
CA ASP A 183 10.79 17.06 -4.44
C ASP A 183 12.26 16.92 -4.02
N VAL A 184 12.70 15.68 -3.83
CA VAL A 184 14.10 15.29 -3.58
C VAL A 184 14.64 14.40 -4.70
N THR A 185 15.94 14.18 -4.69
CA THR A 185 16.66 13.39 -5.71
C THR A 185 16.93 11.97 -5.22
N GLY A 186 17.38 11.09 -6.12
CA GLY A 186 17.73 9.70 -5.82
C GLY A 186 18.70 9.52 -4.66
N GLU A 187 19.64 10.44 -4.47
CA GLU A 187 20.59 10.42 -3.34
C GLU A 187 19.89 10.39 -1.96
N ALA A 188 18.68 10.96 -1.85
CA ALA A 188 17.90 10.94 -0.63
C ALA A 188 17.22 9.59 -0.36
N LEU A 189 17.03 8.75 -1.38
CA LEU A 189 16.37 7.46 -1.25
C LEU A 189 17.33 6.42 -0.70
N ARG A 190 17.30 6.25 0.62
CA ARG A 190 18.04 5.19 1.32
C ARG A 190 17.06 4.10 1.73
N LEU A 191 17.36 2.87 1.34
CA LEU A 191 16.58 1.72 1.79
C LEU A 191 17.00 1.35 3.22
N PRO A 192 16.05 1.05 4.13
CA PRO A 192 16.38 0.60 5.48
C PRO A 192 17.07 -0.77 5.48
N PHE A 193 16.75 -1.63 4.51
CA PHE A 193 17.28 -2.99 4.32
C PHE A 193 17.33 -3.32 2.83
N GLY A 194 18.12 -4.32 2.42
CA GLY A 194 18.18 -4.80 1.03
C GLY A 194 16.86 -5.40 0.55
N CYS A 195 16.07 -6.01 1.43
CA CYS A 195 14.67 -6.36 1.19
C CYS A 195 13.82 -6.17 2.45
N PHE A 196 12.61 -5.64 2.30
CA PHE A 196 11.65 -5.42 3.39
C PHE A 196 10.23 -5.29 2.83
N ALA A 197 9.21 -5.32 3.69
CA ALA A 197 7.82 -5.14 3.33
C ALA A 197 7.27 -3.83 3.91
N ILE A 198 6.37 -3.18 3.16
CA ILE A 198 5.51 -2.11 3.66
C ILE A 198 4.06 -2.59 3.55
N ALA A 199 3.35 -2.60 4.68
CA ALA A 199 1.95 -3.02 4.75
C ALA A 199 1.02 -1.81 4.80
N PHE A 200 -0.01 -1.84 3.96
CA PHE A 200 -1.10 -0.88 3.95
C PHE A 200 -2.45 -1.60 4.08
N SER A 201 -3.20 -1.25 5.11
CA SER A 201 -4.57 -1.72 5.37
C SER A 201 -5.59 -0.57 5.34
N ASP A 202 -5.13 0.64 5.02
CA ASP A 202 -5.92 1.85 5.04
C ASP A 202 -6.65 2.09 3.71
N ARG A 203 -7.82 2.74 3.77
CA ARG A 203 -8.65 2.98 2.57
C ARG A 203 -8.01 3.91 1.55
N TYR A 204 -7.06 4.76 1.92
CA TYR A 204 -6.39 5.63 0.96
C TYR A 204 -5.47 4.81 0.04
N ALA A 205 -4.63 3.94 0.60
CA ALA A 205 -3.77 3.04 -0.17
C ALA A 205 -4.57 1.95 -0.91
N LEU A 206 -5.51 1.30 -0.22
CA LEU A 206 -6.34 0.24 -0.83
C LEU A 206 -7.15 0.77 -2.01
N GLY A 207 -7.77 1.95 -1.88
CA GLY A 207 -8.50 2.56 -2.99
C GLY A 207 -7.62 2.94 -4.18
N LEU A 208 -6.32 3.23 -3.98
CA LEU A 208 -5.37 3.43 -5.08
C LEU A 208 -5.08 2.11 -5.80
N ALA A 209 -4.85 1.03 -5.06
CA ALA A 209 -4.63 -0.30 -5.63
C ALA A 209 -5.88 -0.82 -6.35
N GLU A 210 -7.08 -0.70 -5.77
CA GLU A 210 -8.35 -1.12 -6.38
C GLU A 210 -8.60 -0.40 -7.72
N ARG A 211 -8.36 0.92 -7.78
CA ARG A 211 -8.44 1.69 -9.04
C ARG A 211 -7.34 1.37 -10.04
N MET A 212 -6.18 0.92 -9.57
CA MET A 212 -5.11 0.41 -10.45
C MET A 212 -5.55 -0.91 -11.08
N LEU A 213 -6.01 -1.86 -10.27
CA LEU A 213 -6.44 -3.19 -10.71
C LEU A 213 -7.67 -3.13 -11.63
N ALA A 214 -8.56 -2.16 -11.41
CA ALA A 214 -9.69 -1.84 -12.29
C ALA A 214 -9.29 -1.61 -13.77
N ARG A 215 -8.05 -1.17 -14.02
CA ARG A 215 -7.53 -0.85 -15.36
C ARG A 215 -7.11 -2.07 -16.16
N ASP A 216 -6.92 -3.20 -15.51
CA ASP A 216 -6.54 -4.45 -16.16
C ASP A 216 -7.77 -5.36 -16.27
N PRO A 217 -8.31 -5.56 -17.49
CA PRO A 217 -9.47 -6.40 -17.69
C PRO A 217 -9.18 -7.88 -17.42
N THR A 218 -7.92 -8.30 -17.39
CA THR A 218 -7.49 -9.68 -17.10
C THR A 218 -7.28 -9.93 -15.60
N CYS A 219 -7.33 -8.87 -14.79
CA CYS A 219 -7.11 -8.96 -13.35
C CYS A 219 -8.26 -9.74 -12.67
N ARG A 220 -7.94 -10.89 -12.08
CA ARG A 220 -8.84 -11.75 -11.29
C ARG A 220 -9.61 -11.02 -10.18
N VAL A 221 -8.96 -10.05 -9.53
CA VAL A 221 -9.52 -9.31 -8.39
C VAL A 221 -10.11 -7.96 -8.80
N ARG A 222 -10.29 -7.74 -10.11
CA ARG A 222 -10.86 -6.52 -10.67
C ARG A 222 -12.21 -6.21 -10.01
N GLY A 223 -12.41 -4.96 -9.63
CA GLY A 223 -13.65 -4.49 -9.03
C GLY A 223 -13.86 -4.90 -7.57
N ARG A 224 -12.95 -5.65 -6.93
CA ARG A 224 -13.13 -6.15 -5.56
C ARG A 224 -12.53 -5.19 -4.51
N ILE A 225 -13.14 -5.14 -3.32
CA ILE A 225 -12.62 -4.37 -2.19
C ILE A 225 -11.48 -5.14 -1.50
N LEU A 226 -10.26 -4.60 -1.56
CA LEU A 226 -9.07 -5.18 -0.95
C LEU A 226 -9.07 -5.04 0.58
N LYS A 227 -8.37 -5.97 1.25
CA LYS A 227 -8.14 -5.94 2.70
C LYS A 227 -6.75 -5.46 3.07
N VAL A 228 -5.75 -5.81 2.26
CA VAL A 228 -4.37 -5.39 2.49
C VAL A 228 -3.61 -5.31 1.17
N VAL A 229 -2.69 -4.36 1.09
CA VAL A 229 -1.64 -4.31 0.07
C VAL A 229 -0.30 -4.42 0.78
N THR A 230 0.46 -5.45 0.43
CA THR A 230 1.84 -5.62 0.91
C THR A 230 2.81 -5.28 -0.21
N ALA A 231 3.63 -4.25 -0.03
CA ALA A 231 4.67 -3.87 -0.97
C ALA A 231 6.02 -4.43 -0.50
N TYR A 232 6.55 -5.45 -1.18
CA TYR A 232 7.92 -5.92 -0.97
C TYR A 232 8.86 -5.06 -1.80
N VAL A 233 9.78 -4.41 -1.11
CA VAL A 233 10.78 -3.54 -1.71
C VAL A 233 12.11 -4.27 -1.66
N MET A 234 12.79 -4.35 -2.80
CA MET A 234 14.05 -5.08 -2.95
C MET A 234 15.04 -4.27 -3.76
N ARG A 235 16.25 -4.09 -3.23
CA ARG A 235 17.39 -3.55 -3.98
C ARG A 235 17.77 -4.54 -5.07
N LEU A 236 18.06 -4.07 -6.27
CA LEU A 236 18.65 -4.89 -7.32
C LEU A 236 20.10 -4.47 -7.50
N ASP A 237 21.03 -5.37 -7.17
CA ASP A 237 22.47 -5.09 -7.12
C ASP A 237 23.14 -5.10 -8.51
N ASP A 238 22.36 -5.34 -9.57
CA ASP A 238 22.81 -5.79 -10.89
C ASP A 238 22.45 -4.84 -12.04
N VAL A 239 22.41 -3.54 -11.76
CA VAL A 239 22.00 -2.54 -12.75
C VAL A 239 23.21 -1.86 -13.37
N PRO A 240 23.31 -1.77 -14.72
CA PRO A 240 24.39 -1.03 -15.36
C PRO A 240 24.38 0.47 -15.00
N GLY A 241 25.56 1.01 -14.68
CA GLY A 241 25.78 2.45 -14.46
C GLY A 241 25.73 2.91 -13.00
N GLU A 242 25.65 4.22 -12.78
CA GLU A 242 25.70 4.84 -11.44
C GLU A 242 24.35 4.81 -10.67
N GLY A 243 23.35 4.11 -11.20
CA GLY A 243 22.01 4.06 -10.61
C GLY A 243 21.77 2.82 -9.77
N THR A 244 20.79 2.90 -8.85
CA THR A 244 20.32 1.77 -8.05
C THR A 244 19.04 1.21 -8.66
N GLY A 245 18.94 -0.12 -8.78
CA GLY A 245 17.69 -0.79 -9.13
C GLY A 245 16.81 -1.03 -7.92
N LEU A 246 15.51 -0.85 -8.09
CA LEU A 246 14.52 -1.11 -7.06
C LEU A 246 13.40 -1.94 -7.65
N ARG A 247 13.17 -3.13 -7.09
CA ARG A 247 11.98 -3.93 -7.37
C ARG A 247 10.94 -3.69 -6.28
N ILE A 248 9.71 -3.40 -6.69
CA ILE A 248 8.53 -3.25 -5.86
C ILE A 248 7.53 -4.30 -6.31
N ALA A 249 7.32 -5.32 -5.48
CA ALA A 249 6.28 -6.33 -5.70
C ALA A 249 5.08 -6.03 -4.80
N LEU A 250 3.95 -5.67 -5.40
CA LEU A 250 2.68 -5.41 -4.74
C LEU A 250 1.86 -6.69 -4.70
N MET A 251 1.61 -7.20 -3.51
CA MET A 251 0.63 -8.27 -3.27
C MET A 251 -0.66 -7.62 -2.78
N CYS A 252 -1.69 -7.63 -3.63
CA CYS A 252 -3.02 -7.09 -3.36
C CYS A 252 -3.94 -8.25 -2.93
N ASP A 253 -4.39 -8.22 -1.67
CA ASP A 253 -5.03 -9.36 -1.05
C ASP A 253 -6.45 -9.05 -0.57
N LEU A 254 -7.37 -9.98 -0.88
CA LEU A 254 -8.77 -9.98 -0.46
C LEU A 254 -8.98 -10.76 0.84
N LEU A 255 -8.01 -11.59 1.23
CA LEU A 255 -8.07 -12.55 2.33
C LEU A 255 -9.26 -13.52 2.18
N ASP A 256 -9.52 -13.97 0.95
CA ASP A 256 -10.56 -14.93 0.58
C ASP A 256 -10.01 -16.33 0.26
N ASP A 257 -8.87 -16.66 0.87
CA ASP A 257 -8.15 -17.95 0.73
C ASP A 257 -7.83 -18.34 -0.72
N ASP A 258 -7.59 -17.33 -1.55
CA ASP A 258 -6.98 -17.43 -2.87
C ASP A 258 -5.66 -16.64 -2.90
N TRP A 259 -4.86 -16.80 -3.95
CA TRP A 259 -3.56 -16.13 -4.05
C TRP A 259 -3.77 -14.61 -4.01
N PRO A 260 -2.89 -13.81 -3.40
CA PRO A 260 -2.91 -12.37 -3.62
C PRO A 260 -2.59 -12.06 -5.09
N PHE A 261 -3.20 -11.02 -5.65
CA PHE A 261 -2.80 -10.54 -6.97
C PHE A 261 -1.42 -9.90 -6.88
N LEU A 262 -0.48 -10.35 -7.73
CA LEU A 262 0.90 -9.90 -7.74
C LEU A 262 1.14 -8.94 -8.91
N LEU A 263 1.57 -7.73 -8.61
CA LEU A 263 2.11 -6.77 -9.58
C LEU A 263 3.56 -6.45 -9.25
N VAL A 264 4.47 -6.65 -10.20
CA VAL A 264 5.89 -6.35 -10.03
C VAL A 264 6.26 -5.10 -10.83
N ARG A 265 6.99 -4.19 -10.19
CA ARG A 265 7.53 -2.98 -10.79
C ARG A 265 8.99 -2.81 -10.48
N ASP A 266 9.77 -2.64 -11.53
CA ASP A 266 11.17 -2.32 -11.43
C ASP A 266 11.38 -0.84 -11.76
N LEU A 267 12.05 -0.13 -10.88
CA LEU A 267 12.40 1.29 -10.98
C LEU A 267 13.91 1.44 -11.01
N TRP A 268 14.37 2.45 -11.73
CA TRP A 268 15.79 2.80 -11.81
C TRP A 268 16.03 4.20 -11.25
N VAL A 269 16.96 4.30 -10.30
CA VAL A 269 17.16 5.51 -9.52
C VAL A 269 18.58 6.00 -9.68
N LYS A 270 18.78 7.15 -10.35
CA LYS A 270 20.08 7.83 -10.35
C LYS A 270 20.20 8.80 -9.18
N PRO A 271 21.40 9.05 -8.65
CA PRO A 271 21.60 9.98 -7.52
C PRO A 271 21.02 11.38 -7.74
N ASP A 272 21.12 11.91 -8.96
CA ASP A 272 20.71 13.26 -9.36
C ASP A 272 19.28 13.34 -9.92
N MET A 273 18.67 12.20 -10.28
CA MET A 273 17.30 12.12 -10.80
C MET A 273 16.28 12.56 -9.74
N ARG A 274 15.26 13.33 -10.14
CA ARG A 274 14.16 13.65 -9.23
C ARG A 274 13.33 12.40 -8.95
N LEU A 275 13.00 12.15 -7.68
CA LEU A 275 12.23 10.96 -7.31
C LEU A 275 10.81 10.92 -7.92
N ASP A 276 10.26 12.06 -8.34
CA ASP A 276 8.99 12.07 -9.07
C ASP A 276 9.15 11.57 -10.52
N GLU A 277 10.30 11.81 -11.16
CA GLU A 277 10.61 11.32 -12.52
C GLU A 277 10.89 9.81 -12.51
N MET A 278 11.53 9.32 -11.44
CA MET A 278 11.77 7.90 -11.20
C MET A 278 10.50 7.05 -11.24
N LEU A 279 9.32 7.62 -10.91
CA LEU A 279 8.08 6.84 -10.87
C LEU A 279 7.64 6.30 -12.25
N ASP A 280 8.12 6.91 -13.34
CA ASP A 280 7.90 6.44 -14.71
C ASP A 280 9.14 5.73 -15.30
N SER A 281 10.19 5.54 -14.50
CA SER A 281 11.44 4.94 -14.96
C SER A 281 11.34 3.42 -15.10
N HIS A 282 11.98 2.89 -16.14
CA HIS A 282 12.21 1.47 -16.39
C HIS A 282 13.72 1.20 -16.49
N PHE A 283 14.12 -0.07 -16.44
CA PHE A 283 15.51 -0.43 -16.65
C PHE A 283 15.99 -0.10 -18.07
N PRO A 284 17.28 0.24 -18.24
CA PRO A 284 17.86 0.45 -19.56
C PRO A 284 17.62 -0.76 -20.48
N GLY A 285 17.16 -0.51 -21.71
CA GLY A 285 16.92 -1.54 -22.72
C GLY A 285 15.50 -2.13 -22.72
N VAL A 286 14.62 -1.72 -21.81
CA VAL A 286 13.18 -2.01 -21.90
C VAL A 286 12.55 -1.06 -22.91
N ASP A 287 11.77 -1.60 -23.85
CA ASP A 287 10.98 -0.78 -24.77
C ASP A 287 9.75 -0.23 -24.04
N ALA A 288 9.59 1.09 -24.05
CA ALA A 288 8.47 1.75 -23.39
C ALA A 288 7.12 1.41 -24.04
N ASP A 289 7.12 1.06 -25.33
CA ASP A 289 5.90 0.71 -26.08
C ASP A 289 5.41 -0.72 -25.75
N GLU A 290 6.26 -1.56 -25.16
CA GLU A 290 5.92 -2.92 -24.71
C GLU A 290 5.38 -2.96 -23.25
N LEU A 291 5.31 -1.80 -22.59
CA LEU A 291 4.88 -1.71 -21.21
C LEU A 291 3.35 -1.86 -21.07
N ASP A 292 2.94 -2.70 -20.12
CA ASP A 292 1.54 -2.94 -19.78
C ASP A 292 0.74 -1.64 -19.55
N PRO A 293 -0.55 -1.53 -19.94
CA PRO A 293 -1.38 -0.34 -19.68
C PRO A 293 -1.43 0.12 -18.21
N ILE A 294 -1.25 -0.78 -17.25
CA ILE A 294 -1.13 -0.46 -15.81
C ILE A 294 0.14 0.37 -15.53
N TYR A 295 1.18 0.29 -16.37
CA TYR A 295 2.49 0.93 -16.19
C TYR A 295 2.40 2.43 -15.94
N SER A 296 1.68 3.13 -16.80
CA SER A 296 1.57 4.58 -16.77
C SER A 296 0.27 5.06 -16.09
N CYS A 297 -0.48 4.16 -15.47
CA CYS A 297 -1.77 4.52 -14.90
C CYS A 297 -1.60 5.40 -13.65
N ARG A 298 -2.42 6.46 -13.55
CA ARG A 298 -2.34 7.42 -12.44
C ARG A 298 -2.48 6.78 -11.05
N PRO A 299 -3.36 5.78 -10.81
CA PRO A 299 -3.45 5.14 -9.50
C PRO A 299 -2.16 4.45 -9.07
N LEU A 300 -1.49 3.72 -9.98
CA LEU A 300 -0.19 3.11 -9.68
C LEU A 300 0.86 4.16 -9.39
N ARG A 301 0.97 5.23 -10.20
CA ARG A 301 1.94 6.31 -9.94
C ARG A 301 1.77 6.90 -8.53
N HIS A 302 0.53 7.11 -8.08
CA HIS A 302 0.26 7.60 -6.73
C HIS A 302 0.59 6.56 -5.64
N LEU A 303 0.36 5.27 -5.90
CA LEU A 303 0.73 4.20 -4.98
C LEU A 303 2.25 4.05 -4.86
N LEU A 304 2.99 4.10 -5.97
CA LEU A 304 4.45 4.14 -5.97
C LEU A 304 4.95 5.38 -5.21
N ARG A 305 4.36 6.56 -5.45
CA ARG A 305 4.69 7.77 -4.68
C ARG A 305 4.50 7.56 -3.19
N LEU A 306 3.39 6.95 -2.77
CA LEU A 306 3.11 6.64 -1.38
C LEU A 306 4.19 5.70 -0.80
N ILE A 307 4.52 4.62 -1.50
CA ILE A 307 5.56 3.67 -1.11
C ILE A 307 6.91 4.38 -0.94
N ILE A 308 7.34 5.19 -1.91
CA ILE A 308 8.61 5.93 -1.83
C ILE A 308 8.60 6.94 -0.68
N ASN A 309 7.49 7.68 -0.47
CA ASN A 309 7.36 8.56 0.69
C ASN A 309 7.40 7.79 2.02
N SER A 310 6.86 6.56 2.08
CA SER A 310 6.96 5.70 3.26
C SER A 310 8.39 5.23 3.52
N ILE A 311 9.16 4.91 2.48
CA ILE A 311 10.59 4.58 2.61
C ILE A 311 11.39 5.77 3.13
N LEU A 312 11.18 6.96 2.54
CA LEU A 312 11.81 8.19 2.98
C LEU A 312 11.43 8.52 4.43
N TYR A 313 10.17 8.32 4.82
CA TYR A 313 9.73 8.53 6.19
C TYR A 313 10.39 7.55 7.14
N ALA A 314 10.37 6.25 6.87
CA ALA A 314 10.96 5.21 7.73
C ALA A 314 12.47 5.42 7.97
N THR A 315 13.17 6.04 7.02
CA THR A 315 14.61 6.35 7.11
C THR A 315 14.93 7.80 7.48
N SER A 316 13.91 8.65 7.64
CA SER A 316 14.05 10.04 8.04
C SER A 316 14.49 10.18 9.51
N GLN A 317 14.98 11.37 9.85
CA GLN A 317 15.41 11.68 11.22
C GLN A 317 14.23 11.68 12.21
N ASP A 318 13.09 12.24 11.79
CA ASP A 318 11.93 12.53 12.65
C ASP A 318 10.88 11.39 12.58
N ALA A 319 11.30 10.19 12.17
CA ALA A 319 10.43 9.05 12.00
C ALA A 319 10.03 8.45 13.35
N ASP A 320 8.80 8.69 13.77
CA ASP A 320 8.19 7.95 14.87
C ASP A 320 8.02 6.49 14.47
N ARG A 321 8.38 5.57 15.38
CA ARG A 321 8.29 4.12 15.16
C ARG A 321 7.98 3.40 16.47
N GLU A 322 7.11 2.41 16.39
CA GLU A 322 6.78 1.51 17.49
C GLU A 322 6.94 0.07 17.00
N THR A 323 7.60 -0.79 17.77
CA THR A 323 7.53 -2.23 17.49
C THR A 323 6.26 -2.77 18.10
N ARG A 324 5.46 -3.48 17.29
CA ARG A 324 4.23 -4.14 17.72
C ARG A 324 4.32 -5.62 17.44
N ASP A 325 4.21 -6.40 18.51
CA ASP A 325 4.13 -7.85 18.42
C ASP A 325 2.71 -8.29 18.05
N PRO A 326 2.56 -9.46 17.42
CA PRO A 326 1.25 -10.01 17.12
C PRO A 326 0.45 -10.22 18.41
N PRO A 327 -0.87 -10.00 18.39
CA PRO A 327 -1.70 -10.23 19.57
C PRO A 327 -1.62 -11.71 19.97
N LEU A 328 -1.52 -11.97 21.28
CA LEU A 328 -1.62 -13.32 21.81
C LEU A 328 -2.94 -13.94 21.34
N ARG A 329 -2.90 -15.16 20.79
CA ARG A 329 -4.09 -15.92 20.43
C ARG A 329 -4.94 -16.18 21.68
N GLU A 330 -5.80 -15.24 22.04
CA GLU A 330 -6.86 -15.52 23.00
C GLU A 330 -7.76 -16.61 22.40
N ARG A 331 -8.12 -17.61 23.21
CA ARG A 331 -9.03 -18.70 22.81
C ARG A 331 -10.33 -18.08 22.28
N ARG A 332 -10.47 -18.01 20.95
CA ARG A 332 -11.65 -17.44 20.29
C ARG A 332 -12.89 -18.23 20.67
N ARG A 333 -13.96 -17.51 21.00
CA ARG A 333 -15.33 -18.03 20.96
C ARG A 333 -15.70 -18.23 19.49
N GLU A 334 -16.28 -19.36 19.17
CA GLU A 334 -16.84 -19.67 17.84
C GLU A 334 -17.81 -18.55 17.42
N GLY A 335 -17.46 -17.86 16.33
CA GLY A 335 -18.18 -16.74 15.73
C GLY A 335 -17.70 -16.55 14.28
N PRO A 336 -18.45 -15.83 13.43
CA PRO A 336 -18.19 -15.76 12.00
C PRO A 336 -16.84 -15.11 11.66
N GLU A 337 -16.26 -15.52 10.52
CA GLU A 337 -14.95 -15.17 9.94
C GLU A 337 -14.40 -13.79 10.31
N THR A 338 -13.56 -13.77 11.34
CA THR A 338 -12.68 -12.65 11.69
C THR A 338 -11.54 -12.55 10.67
N THR A 339 -11.10 -11.35 10.29
CA THR A 339 -9.94 -11.20 9.41
C THR A 339 -8.69 -11.81 10.07
N PRO A 340 -7.94 -12.67 9.35
CA PRO A 340 -6.70 -13.22 9.87
C PRO A 340 -5.68 -12.09 10.06
N LEU A 341 -4.98 -12.08 11.19
CA LEU A 341 -3.96 -11.08 11.52
C LEU A 341 -2.57 -11.59 11.18
N CYS A 342 -1.64 -10.66 10.97
CA CYS A 342 -0.23 -10.97 10.80
C CYS A 342 0.32 -11.68 12.04
N SER A 343 1.20 -12.65 11.82
CA SER A 343 1.86 -13.43 12.86
C SER A 343 3.27 -12.92 13.19
N GLU A 344 3.73 -11.87 12.52
CA GLU A 344 5.08 -11.32 12.66
C GLU A 344 5.08 -10.00 13.42
N SER A 345 6.17 -9.69 14.13
CA SER A 345 6.36 -8.37 14.72
C SER A 345 6.57 -7.32 13.63
N VAL A 346 5.92 -6.16 13.78
CA VAL A 346 5.97 -5.07 12.79
C VAL A 346 6.56 -3.79 13.37
N TYR A 347 7.24 -3.00 12.54
CA TYR A 347 7.56 -1.60 12.82
C TYR A 347 6.36 -0.75 12.41
N PHE A 348 5.50 -0.44 13.37
CA PHE A 348 4.37 0.46 13.17
C PHE A 348 4.86 1.91 13.04
N LEU A 349 4.38 2.58 12.00
CA LEU A 349 4.68 3.97 11.69
C LEU A 349 3.43 4.82 11.99
N PRO A 350 3.34 5.44 13.18
CA PRO A 350 2.16 6.18 13.59
C PRO A 350 1.99 7.48 12.81
N GLY A 351 0.73 7.86 12.60
CA GLY A 351 0.33 9.14 12.03
C GLY A 351 -0.64 9.86 12.94
N THR A 352 -0.59 11.19 12.93
CA THR A 352 -1.63 12.02 13.54
C THR A 352 -2.14 13.02 12.51
N ILE A 353 -3.43 12.95 12.23
CA ILE A 353 -4.12 13.93 11.39
C ILE A 353 -5.14 14.67 12.24
N ASP A 354 -5.15 15.99 12.14
CA ASP A 354 -6.18 16.78 12.79
C ASP A 354 -7.54 16.45 12.15
N ILE A 355 -8.47 15.91 12.95
CA ILE A 355 -9.78 15.47 12.47
C ILE A 355 -10.58 16.63 11.84
N SER A 356 -10.37 17.86 12.30
CA SER A 356 -10.97 19.05 11.69
C SER A 356 -10.48 19.23 10.25
N SER A 357 -9.19 19.00 10.02
CA SER A 357 -8.54 19.05 8.71
C SER A 357 -9.07 17.99 7.75
N VAL A 358 -9.31 16.76 8.23
CA VAL A 358 -9.89 15.67 7.41
C VAL A 358 -11.33 15.96 7.02
N ARG A 359 -12.13 16.44 7.98
CA ARG A 359 -13.54 16.78 7.74
C ARG A 359 -13.70 17.95 6.78
N GLU A 360 -12.84 18.97 6.88
CA GLU A 360 -12.78 20.08 5.92
C GLU A 360 -12.43 19.58 4.51
N LEU A 361 -11.46 18.66 4.38
CA LEU A 361 -11.05 18.10 3.09
C LEU A 361 -12.11 17.20 2.45
N GLN A 362 -12.81 16.41 3.27
CA GLN A 362 -13.95 15.61 2.83
C GLN A 362 -15.14 16.49 2.40
N ARG A 363 -15.37 17.62 3.06
CA ARG A 363 -16.41 18.60 2.67
C ARG A 363 -16.06 19.32 1.37
N ALA A 364 -14.81 19.77 1.23
CA ALA A 364 -14.32 20.41 0.01
C ALA A 364 -14.38 19.46 -1.21
N ARG A 365 -14.01 18.18 -1.04
CA ARG A 365 -14.15 17.15 -2.09
C ARG A 365 -15.60 16.83 -2.46
N ARG A 366 -16.57 17.12 -1.57
CA ARG A 366 -18.01 16.90 -1.80
C ARG A 366 -18.70 18.06 -2.53
N GLY A 367 -17.97 19.10 -2.93
CA GLY A 367 -18.53 20.23 -3.69
C GLY A 367 -19.53 21.10 -2.91
N VAL A 368 -19.62 20.94 -1.58
CA VAL A 368 -20.46 21.79 -0.72
C VAL A 368 -19.65 23.04 -0.40
N SER A 369 -19.55 23.96 -1.36
CA SER A 369 -18.91 25.26 -1.12
C SER A 369 -19.87 26.19 -0.38
N ASP A 370 -19.71 26.29 0.93
CA ASP A 370 -20.10 27.52 1.61
C ASP A 370 -19.05 28.59 1.30
N ARG A 371 -19.49 29.82 1.00
CA ARG A 371 -18.62 30.94 0.58
C ARG A 371 -17.51 31.27 1.59
N GLU A 372 -17.60 30.81 2.84
CA GLU A 372 -16.57 30.96 3.86
C GLU A 372 -15.39 29.97 3.74
N GLN A 373 -15.53 28.85 2.99
CA GLN A 373 -14.48 27.82 2.85
C GLN A 373 -13.32 28.24 1.92
N VAL A 374 -13.41 29.41 1.29
CA VAL A 374 -12.36 29.95 0.40
C VAL A 374 -11.11 30.44 1.18
N HIS A 375 -11.14 30.44 2.52
CA HIS A 375 -10.10 31.08 3.34
C HIS A 375 -8.91 30.22 3.78
N ARG A 376 -8.87 28.90 3.55
CA ARG A 376 -7.73 28.05 3.94
C ARG A 376 -7.25 27.18 2.78
N CYS A 377 -5.94 27.24 2.51
CA CYS A 377 -5.29 26.42 1.48
C CYS A 377 -4.44 25.35 2.17
N MET A 378 -4.65 24.08 1.79
CA MET A 378 -3.78 23.01 2.24
C MET A 378 -2.45 23.09 1.51
N VAL A 379 -1.37 23.26 2.27
CA VAL A 379 -0.01 23.12 1.77
C VAL A 379 0.37 21.65 1.82
N ARG A 380 0.77 21.10 0.67
CA ARG A 380 1.26 19.72 0.57
C ARG A 380 2.52 19.53 1.42
N GLY A 381 2.68 18.32 1.95
CA GLY A 381 3.93 17.95 2.61
C GLY A 381 5.10 17.99 1.63
N HIS A 382 6.31 18.16 2.14
CA HIS A 382 7.53 18.20 1.33
C HIS A 382 8.74 17.71 2.12
N TRP A 383 9.81 17.37 1.40
CA TRP A 383 11.06 16.90 1.99
C TRP A 383 12.06 18.04 2.09
N ARG A 384 12.55 18.29 3.30
CA ARG A 384 13.59 19.29 3.53
C ARG A 384 14.95 18.61 3.56
N ARG A 385 15.86 19.08 2.71
CA ARG A 385 17.28 18.69 2.75
C ARG A 385 17.93 19.23 4.03
N PRO A 386 18.81 18.46 4.67
CA PRO A 386 19.61 18.95 5.79
C PRO A 386 20.50 20.10 5.33
N ASN A 387 20.88 20.99 6.25
CA ASN A 387 21.97 21.92 5.97
C ASN A 387 23.30 21.14 5.98
N LYS A 388 24.26 21.53 5.12
CA LYS A 388 25.57 20.90 5.02
C LYS A 388 26.33 20.90 6.35
N ASP A 389 26.09 21.92 7.18
CA ASP A 389 26.74 22.07 8.49
C ASP A 389 26.08 21.22 9.59
N TRP A 390 24.97 20.52 9.30
CA TRP A 390 24.33 19.65 10.29
C TRP A 390 25.09 18.34 10.44
N LYS A 391 25.22 17.84 11.68
CA LYS A 391 25.82 16.52 11.93
C LYS A 391 24.99 15.38 11.35
N ASP A 392 23.66 15.54 11.31
CA ASP A 392 22.75 14.58 10.71
C ASP A 392 22.36 15.06 9.31
N GLN A 393 22.72 14.25 8.31
CA GLN A 393 22.46 14.51 6.89
C GLN A 393 21.23 13.74 6.36
N ARG A 394 20.36 13.24 7.25
CA ARG A 394 19.07 12.67 6.84
C ARG A 394 18.08 13.76 6.44
N THR A 395 17.21 13.42 5.50
CA THR A 395 16.09 14.28 5.13
C THR A 395 15.09 14.39 6.28
N ARG A 396 14.40 15.52 6.32
CA ARG A 396 13.32 15.77 7.28
C ARG A 396 12.00 15.91 6.56
N TRP A 397 10.99 15.25 7.07
CA TRP A 397 9.65 15.35 6.53
C TRP A 397 8.92 16.55 7.13
N ILE A 398 8.39 17.42 6.28
CA ILE A 398 7.46 18.46 6.69
C ILE A 398 6.06 17.99 6.32
N LYS A 399 5.27 17.62 7.35
CA LYS A 399 3.90 17.13 7.16
C LYS A 399 3.00 18.18 6.49
N PRO A 400 1.96 17.76 5.75
CA PRO A 400 0.96 18.67 5.21
C PRO A 400 0.31 19.53 6.31
N TYR A 401 0.00 20.78 6.00
CA TYR A 401 -0.63 21.70 6.97
C TYR A 401 -1.55 22.70 6.27
N TRP A 402 -2.52 23.23 7.01
CA TRP A 402 -3.39 24.30 6.52
C TRP A 402 -2.76 25.66 6.75
N ARG A 403 -2.67 26.45 5.68
CA ARG A 403 -2.33 27.86 5.78
C ARG A 403 -3.62 28.67 5.78
N GLY A 404 -3.72 29.62 6.71
CA GLY A 404 -4.74 30.68 6.64
C GLY A 404 -4.60 31.51 5.36
N PRO A 405 -5.52 32.46 5.10
CA PRO A 405 -5.48 33.23 3.87
C PRO A 405 -4.14 33.93 3.76
N SER A 406 -3.53 33.85 2.57
CA SER A 406 -2.24 34.51 2.33
C SER A 406 -2.45 36.02 2.53
N ALA A 407 -1.58 36.68 3.29
CA ALA A 407 -1.59 38.14 3.42
C ALA A 407 -1.40 38.87 2.08
N ALA A 408 -1.11 38.18 0.98
CA ALA A 408 -1.07 38.80 -0.35
C ALA A 408 -2.43 39.36 -0.78
N THR A 409 -3.56 38.84 -0.28
CA THR A 409 -4.89 39.43 -0.54
C THR A 409 -5.16 40.69 0.29
N ILE A 410 -4.31 41.00 1.29
CA ILE A 410 -4.40 42.25 2.07
C ILE A 410 -3.73 43.43 1.34
N VAL A 411 -2.95 43.15 0.28
CA VAL A 411 -2.24 44.19 -0.51
C VAL A 411 -3.09 44.75 -1.66
N GLU A 412 -4.33 44.28 -1.86
CA GLU A 412 -5.30 44.91 -2.78
C GLU A 412 -6.13 46.02 -2.11
N ARG A 413 -5.51 46.86 -1.26
CA ARG A 413 -6.10 48.18 -1.02
C ARG A 413 -5.77 49.04 -2.23
N GLN A 414 -6.77 49.36 -3.05
CA GLN A 414 -6.67 50.43 -4.03
C GLN A 414 -6.10 51.67 -3.32
N TYR A 415 -4.89 52.08 -3.70
CA TYR A 415 -4.38 53.39 -3.35
C TYR A 415 -5.33 54.42 -3.99
N ARG A 416 -6.17 55.07 -3.18
CA ARG A 416 -6.73 56.36 -3.55
C ARG A 416 -5.61 57.37 -3.41
N LEU A 417 -5.07 57.81 -4.55
CA LEU A 417 -4.31 59.06 -4.60
C LEU A 417 -5.24 60.16 -4.06
N GLN A 418 -4.82 60.82 -2.98
CA GLN A 418 -5.48 62.04 -2.55
C GLN A 418 -5.17 63.17 -3.56
N PRO A 419 -6.12 64.08 -3.81
CA PRO A 419 -5.97 65.16 -4.80
C PRO A 419 -4.78 66.08 -4.54
#